data_AF-A0A9E1ZGM7-F1
#
_entry.id   AF-A0A9E1ZGM7-F1
#
_cell.length_a   1.000
_cell.length_b   1.000
_cell.length_c   1.000
_cell.angle_alpha   90.00
_cell.angle_beta   90.00
_cell.angle_gamma   90.00
#
_symmetry.space_group_name_H-M   'P 1'
#
loop_
_entity.id
_entity.type
_entity.pdbx_description
1 polymer ?
#
loop_
_entity_poly.entity_id
_entity_poly.type
_entity_poly.pdbx_seq_one_letter_code
_entity_poly.pdbx_strand_id
1 'polypeptide(L)'
;EEAMSKAGMKIIHFPNFDFRSNTPTLKSALKEINRWSRRNSYHIPIMVLIETKKVNRSVNIEDNSNFQVPDFLALEKEILSILDISQIITPDNVRGKYDSLNKAVTMKGWPSLYQARGRLIFALDNQGEERINYLSLHPELKGALMFVSSPPGNPESAFLKINDPVANYSAIKNRVKEGYLVRTRADSDMAEARNNDYTKMQKAFSSGAQYISTDFPESVEGVSNYRVSLPGDVRPGRLNPLFYSAEEPNALEGMSGAVLVRNFLLNIPKIESKENN
;
A
#
# COMPACT_ATOMS: atom_id res chain seq x y z
N GLU A 1 -24.53 -5.35 12.59
CA GLU A 1 -24.84 -4.56 13.82
C GLU A 1 -24.17 -5.09 15.07
N GLU A 2 -24.23 -6.39 15.37
CA GLU A 2 -23.59 -6.97 16.58
C GLU A 2 -22.08 -6.71 16.70
N ALA A 3 -21.36 -6.63 15.58
CA ALA A 3 -19.93 -6.29 15.58
C ALA A 3 -19.64 -4.86 16.08
N MET A 4 -20.58 -3.92 15.91
CA MET A 4 -20.41 -2.51 16.28
C MET A 4 -20.59 -2.27 17.77
N SER A 5 -21.29 -3.17 18.49
CA SER A 5 -21.48 -3.07 19.95
C SER A 5 -20.34 -3.69 20.76
N LYS A 6 -19.49 -4.52 20.15
CA LYS A 6 -18.33 -5.15 20.81
C LYS A 6 -17.14 -4.19 20.87
N ALA A 7 -16.30 -4.29 21.89
CA ALA A 7 -15.04 -3.54 21.98
C ALA A 7 -14.07 -3.89 20.83
N GLY A 8 -13.10 -3.00 20.57
CA GLY A 8 -12.07 -3.18 19.54
C GLY A 8 -12.31 -2.37 18.26
N MET A 9 -11.31 -2.36 17.38
CA MET A 9 -11.30 -1.51 16.20
C MET A 9 -12.37 -1.92 15.16
N LYS A 10 -13.01 -0.92 14.55
CA LYS A 10 -14.02 -1.09 13.49
C LYS A 10 -13.47 -0.66 12.16
N ILE A 11 -13.94 -1.29 11.09
CA ILE A 11 -13.64 -0.90 9.71
C ILE A 11 -14.93 -0.37 9.10
N ILE A 12 -14.92 0.92 8.77
CA ILE A 12 -16.03 1.66 8.18
C ILE A 12 -15.47 2.67 7.17
N HIS A 13 -16.23 3.03 6.14
CA HIS A 13 -15.79 4.03 5.17
C HIS A 13 -15.96 5.45 5.71
N PHE A 14 -17.17 5.81 6.16
CA PHE A 14 -17.47 7.08 6.83
C PHE A 14 -18.45 6.87 7.99
N PRO A 15 -18.18 7.41 9.20
CA PRO A 15 -19.09 7.32 10.33
C PRO A 15 -20.49 7.85 10.01
N ASN A 16 -21.54 7.17 10.49
CA ASN A 16 -22.94 7.58 10.40
C ASN A 16 -23.56 7.68 8.98
N PHE A 17 -22.77 7.65 7.91
CA PHE A 17 -23.24 7.77 6.53
C PHE A 17 -22.92 6.54 5.68
N ASP A 18 -21.70 6.02 5.79
CA ASP A 18 -21.23 4.89 4.99
C ASP A 18 -20.41 3.91 5.82
N PHE A 19 -21.10 3.17 6.68
CA PHE A 19 -20.49 2.28 7.66
C PHE A 19 -20.37 0.83 7.20
N ARG A 20 -20.70 0.53 5.93
CA ARG A 20 -20.68 -0.84 5.41
C ARG A 20 -19.24 -1.30 5.16
N SER A 21 -18.97 -2.55 5.54
CA SER A 21 -17.68 -3.20 5.32
C SER A 21 -17.92 -4.70 5.20
N ASN A 22 -17.17 -5.36 4.30
CA ASN A 22 -17.17 -6.82 4.18
C ASN A 22 -16.62 -7.48 5.46
N THR A 23 -15.78 -6.76 6.20
CA THR A 23 -15.17 -7.20 7.46
C THR A 23 -15.33 -6.10 8.52
N PRO A 24 -16.43 -6.08 9.29
CA PRO A 24 -16.76 -4.96 10.18
C PRO A 24 -15.77 -4.69 11.33
N THR A 25 -14.85 -5.61 11.63
CA THR A 25 -13.83 -5.43 12.67
C THR A 25 -12.44 -5.71 12.12
N LEU A 26 -11.44 -5.01 12.65
CA LEU A 26 -10.03 -5.22 12.27
C LEU A 26 -9.59 -6.65 12.53
N LYS A 27 -9.90 -7.23 13.70
CA LYS A 27 -9.67 -8.66 13.98
C LYS A 27 -10.22 -9.60 12.90
N SER A 28 -11.42 -9.34 12.38
CA SER A 28 -12.01 -10.22 11.36
C SER A 28 -11.26 -10.10 10.03
N ALA A 29 -10.95 -8.86 9.62
CA ALA A 29 -10.15 -8.60 8.42
C ALA A 29 -8.75 -9.24 8.49
N LEU A 30 -8.06 -9.07 9.62
CA LEU A 30 -6.74 -9.66 9.83
C LEU A 30 -6.77 -11.19 9.85
N LYS A 31 -7.82 -11.80 10.42
CA LYS A 31 -8.01 -13.26 10.38
C LYS A 31 -8.19 -13.78 8.95
N GLU A 32 -8.91 -13.02 8.13
CA GLU A 32 -9.10 -13.35 6.71
C GLU A 32 -7.79 -13.25 5.93
N ILE A 33 -7.07 -12.13 6.08
CA ILE A 33 -5.74 -11.92 5.48
C ILE A 33 -4.78 -13.02 5.93
N ASN A 34 -4.72 -13.33 7.23
CA ASN A 34 -3.84 -14.38 7.77
C ASN A 34 -4.19 -15.76 7.18
N ARG A 35 -5.48 -16.12 7.15
CA ARG A 35 -5.92 -17.40 6.57
C ARG A 35 -5.54 -17.51 5.09
N TRP A 36 -5.74 -16.44 4.32
CA TRP A 36 -5.38 -16.42 2.91
C TRP A 36 -3.85 -16.47 2.73
N SER A 37 -3.11 -15.65 3.47
CA SER A 37 -1.64 -15.57 3.41
C SER A 37 -0.99 -16.94 3.69
N ARG A 38 -1.45 -17.65 4.73
CA ARG A 38 -0.94 -18.99 5.07
C ARG A 38 -1.22 -20.04 4.00
N ARG A 39 -2.30 -19.88 3.23
CA ARG A 39 -2.63 -20.76 2.08
C ARG A 39 -1.87 -20.37 0.80
N ASN A 40 -1.24 -19.20 0.79
CA ASN A 40 -0.51 -18.63 -0.35
C ASN A 40 0.89 -18.19 0.08
N SER A 41 1.65 -19.07 0.73
CA SER A 41 2.88 -18.71 1.48
C SER A 41 3.98 -17.99 0.69
N TYR A 42 3.92 -17.98 -0.65
CA TYR A 42 4.87 -17.30 -1.54
C TYR A 42 4.29 -16.03 -2.21
N HIS A 43 3.15 -15.52 -1.74
CA HIS A 43 2.57 -14.27 -2.23
C HIS A 43 3.60 -13.13 -2.15
N ILE A 44 3.54 -12.18 -3.08
CA ILE A 44 4.35 -10.96 -2.98
C ILE A 44 3.96 -10.19 -1.71
N PRO A 45 4.83 -9.30 -1.18
CA PRO A 45 4.49 -8.51 0.01
C PRO A 45 3.18 -7.76 -0.18
N ILE A 46 2.27 -7.89 0.78
CA ILE A 46 0.98 -7.19 0.75
C ILE A 46 1.06 -6.00 1.70
N MET A 47 0.78 -4.81 1.19
CA MET A 47 0.63 -3.62 2.02
C MET A 47 -0.80 -3.54 2.55
N VAL A 48 -0.93 -3.47 3.88
CA VAL A 48 -2.16 -3.12 4.59
C VAL A 48 -2.04 -1.65 5.00
N LEU A 49 -2.71 -0.79 4.26
CA LEU A 49 -2.76 0.64 4.55
C LEU A 49 -3.85 0.90 5.61
N ILE A 50 -3.46 1.46 6.75
CA ILE A 50 -4.36 1.76 7.87
C ILE A 50 -4.69 3.25 7.85
N GLU A 51 -5.94 3.58 7.55
CA GLU A 51 -6.49 4.93 7.72
C GLU A 51 -7.27 4.97 9.04
N THR A 52 -6.76 5.71 10.02
CA THR A 52 -7.39 5.87 11.32
C THR A 52 -8.42 6.98 11.29
N LYS A 53 -9.60 6.73 11.86
CA LYS A 53 -10.66 7.73 12.05
C LYS A 53 -11.20 7.58 13.47
N LYS A 54 -11.20 8.65 14.26
CA LYS A 54 -11.91 8.67 15.56
C LYS A 54 -13.23 9.38 15.39
N VAL A 55 -14.27 8.85 16.03
CA VAL A 55 -15.61 9.45 16.01
C VAL A 55 -15.95 9.81 17.44
N ASN A 56 -16.12 11.09 17.71
CA ASN A 56 -16.66 11.51 18.99
C ASN A 56 -18.16 11.24 19.01
N ARG A 57 -18.66 10.68 20.13
CA ARG A 57 -20.08 10.39 20.34
C ARG A 57 -20.93 11.66 20.58
N SER A 58 -20.30 12.82 20.73
CA SER A 58 -20.94 14.11 20.91
C SER A 58 -21.30 14.75 19.56
N VAL A 59 -22.48 15.38 19.50
CA VAL A 59 -22.98 16.13 18.33
C VAL A 59 -22.13 17.38 18.04
N ASN A 60 -21.28 17.79 18.99
CA ASN A 60 -20.30 18.86 18.79
C ASN A 60 -19.06 18.31 18.08
N ILE A 61 -18.96 18.65 16.80
CA ILE A 61 -17.93 18.26 15.82
C ILE A 61 -16.55 18.88 16.14
N GLU A 62 -16.45 19.79 17.11
CA GLU A 62 -15.26 20.62 17.33
C GLU A 62 -14.14 20.00 18.20
N ASP A 63 -14.34 18.84 18.84
CA ASP A 63 -13.26 18.18 19.58
C ASP A 63 -12.43 17.29 18.64
N ASN A 64 -11.17 17.69 18.45
CA ASN A 64 -10.16 17.09 17.59
C ASN A 64 -10.13 15.54 17.68
N SER A 65 -10.68 14.87 16.67
CA SER A 65 -10.98 13.43 16.65
C SER A 65 -9.85 12.60 16.03
N ASN A 66 -8.61 12.85 16.48
CA ASN A 66 -7.44 12.14 15.97
C ASN A 66 -7.07 10.98 16.89
N PHE A 67 -6.49 9.92 16.30
CA PHE A 67 -5.93 8.81 17.07
C PHE A 67 -4.77 9.31 17.93
N GLN A 68 -4.83 9.00 19.22
CA GLN A 68 -3.81 9.34 20.20
C GLN A 68 -2.89 8.14 20.46
N VAL A 69 -1.80 8.36 21.19
CA VAL A 69 -0.83 7.30 21.56
C VAL A 69 -1.50 6.04 22.13
N PRO A 70 -2.47 6.11 23.08
CA PRO A 70 -3.16 4.90 23.57
C PRO A 70 -4.00 4.18 22.51
N ASP A 71 -4.55 4.92 21.54
CA ASP A 71 -5.33 4.33 20.44
C ASP A 71 -4.41 3.53 19.50
N PHE A 72 -3.21 4.06 19.20
CA PHE A 72 -2.20 3.33 18.42
C PHE A 72 -1.65 2.11 19.15
N LEU A 73 -1.41 2.20 20.47
CA LEU A 73 -1.03 1.02 21.27
C LEU A 73 -2.11 -0.08 21.21
N ALA A 74 -3.39 0.31 21.28
CA ALA A 74 -4.49 -0.63 21.17
C ALA A 74 -4.58 -1.25 19.75
N LEU A 75 -4.33 -0.45 18.71
CA LEU A 75 -4.27 -0.91 17.32
C LEU A 75 -3.17 -1.96 17.13
N GLU A 76 -1.94 -1.68 17.56
CA GLU A 76 -0.81 -2.61 17.42
C GLU A 76 -1.02 -3.91 18.21
N LYS A 77 -1.56 -3.80 19.43
CA LYS A 77 -1.94 -4.96 20.23
C LYS A 77 -3.00 -5.81 19.53
N GLU A 78 -3.96 -5.19 18.85
CA GLU A 78 -4.98 -5.90 18.09
C GLU A 78 -4.38 -6.62 16.87
N ILE A 79 -3.45 -5.97 16.15
CA ILE A 79 -2.69 -6.58 15.05
C ILE A 79 -1.93 -7.82 15.52
N LEU A 80 -1.13 -7.68 16.59
CA LEU A 80 -0.31 -8.77 17.14
C LEU A 80 -1.13 -9.86 17.85
N SER A 81 -2.41 -9.62 18.15
CA SER A 81 -3.29 -10.67 18.66
C SER A 81 -3.68 -11.71 17.60
N ILE A 82 -3.47 -11.39 16.32
CA ILE A 82 -3.86 -12.24 15.17
C ILE A 82 -2.67 -12.67 14.31
N LEU A 83 -1.67 -11.80 14.17
CA LEU A 83 -0.50 -12.02 13.31
C LEU A 83 0.76 -12.21 14.15
N ASP A 84 1.57 -13.19 13.78
CA ASP A 84 2.92 -13.32 14.30
C ASP A 84 3.81 -12.20 13.74
N ILE A 85 4.69 -11.64 14.56
CA ILE A 85 5.60 -10.56 14.16
C ILE A 85 6.48 -10.96 12.95
N SER A 86 6.80 -12.25 12.81
CA SER A 86 7.56 -12.78 11.66
C SER A 86 6.82 -12.64 10.32
N GLN A 87 5.49 -12.57 10.35
CA GLN A 87 4.65 -12.34 9.18
C GLN A 87 4.66 -10.87 8.73
N ILE A 88 5.22 -9.97 9.53
CA ILE A 88 5.21 -8.52 9.27
C ILE A 88 6.63 -8.06 8.96
N ILE A 89 6.82 -7.34 7.86
CA ILE A 89 8.05 -6.59 7.59
C ILE A 89 7.94 -5.28 8.35
N THR A 90 8.70 -5.13 9.43
CA THR A 90 8.69 -3.92 10.27
C THR A 90 9.75 -2.90 9.82
N PRO A 91 9.61 -1.62 10.21
CA PRO A 91 10.68 -0.63 10.15
C PRO A 91 12.05 -1.15 10.63
N ASP A 92 12.10 -1.86 11.76
CA ASP A 92 13.36 -2.41 12.30
C ASP A 92 13.97 -3.48 11.39
N ASN A 93 13.16 -4.32 10.74
CA ASN A 93 13.67 -5.30 9.78
C ASN A 93 14.35 -4.64 8.58
N VAL A 94 13.81 -3.51 8.12
CA VAL A 94 14.37 -2.74 7.00
C VAL A 94 15.60 -1.95 7.47
N ARG A 95 15.54 -1.32 8.66
CA ARG A 95 16.66 -0.56 9.24
C ARG A 95 17.90 -1.44 9.45
N GLY A 96 17.72 -2.66 9.96
CA GLY A 96 18.82 -3.57 10.23
C GLY A 96 19.86 -2.94 11.16
N LYS A 97 21.10 -2.79 10.68
CA LYS A 97 22.24 -2.25 11.46
C LYS A 97 22.51 -0.76 11.21
N TYR A 98 21.73 -0.09 10.37
CA TYR A 98 21.93 1.33 10.07
C TYR A 98 21.43 2.23 11.20
N ASP A 99 22.05 3.40 11.34
CA ASP A 99 21.69 4.40 12.35
C ASP A 99 20.24 4.89 12.22
N SER A 100 19.74 4.96 10.98
CA SER A 100 18.38 5.38 10.68
C SER A 100 17.75 4.50 9.60
N LEU A 101 16.42 4.47 9.59
CA LEU A 101 15.65 3.73 8.59
C LEU A 101 15.87 4.33 7.19
N ASN A 102 15.94 5.66 7.12
CA ASN A 102 16.23 6.38 5.89
C ASN A 102 17.59 6.01 5.26
N LYS A 103 18.64 5.94 6.08
CA LYS A 103 19.97 5.54 5.64
C LYS A 103 19.97 4.09 5.13
N ALA A 104 19.19 3.20 5.76
CA ALA A 104 19.05 1.83 5.29
C ALA A 104 18.44 1.75 3.89
N VAL A 105 17.32 2.44 3.64
CA VAL A 105 16.65 2.35 2.33
C VAL A 105 17.39 3.08 1.20
N THR A 106 18.15 4.12 1.52
CA THR A 106 18.92 4.89 0.52
C THR A 106 20.29 4.28 0.20
N MET A 107 20.90 3.52 1.13
CA MET A 107 22.22 2.89 0.91
C MET A 107 22.15 1.40 0.58
N LYS A 108 21.26 0.65 1.23
CA LYS A 108 21.11 -0.81 1.04
C LYS A 108 19.86 -1.16 0.26
N GLY A 109 18.78 -0.42 0.48
CA GLY A 109 17.46 -0.72 -0.05
C GLY A 109 16.64 -1.65 0.85
N TRP A 110 15.48 -2.03 0.33
CA TRP A 110 14.52 -2.90 0.99
C TRP A 110 14.97 -4.37 0.97
N PRO A 111 14.40 -5.24 1.84
CA PRO A 111 14.59 -6.69 1.72
C PRO A 111 14.31 -7.19 0.30
N SER A 112 15.09 -8.17 -0.14
CA SER A 112 14.84 -8.81 -1.44
C SER A 112 13.43 -9.39 -1.50
N LEU A 113 12.87 -9.53 -2.71
CA LEU A 113 11.55 -10.13 -2.88
C LEU A 113 11.49 -11.54 -2.26
N TYR A 114 12.57 -12.32 -2.39
CA TYR A 114 12.70 -13.63 -1.74
C TYR A 114 12.48 -13.56 -0.22
N GLN A 115 13.12 -12.61 0.47
CA GLN A 115 12.98 -12.43 1.93
C GLN A 115 11.64 -11.81 2.35
N ALA A 116 10.95 -11.15 1.42
CA ALA A 116 9.72 -10.42 1.68
C ALA A 116 8.46 -11.23 1.36
N ARG A 117 8.56 -12.31 0.57
CA ARG A 117 7.43 -13.18 0.21
C ARG A 117 6.71 -13.75 1.43
N GLY A 118 5.39 -13.87 1.32
CA GLY A 118 4.54 -14.40 2.38
C GLY A 118 4.35 -13.45 3.57
N ARG A 119 4.82 -12.19 3.46
CA ARG A 119 4.78 -11.21 4.55
C ARG A 119 3.92 -10.00 4.21
N LEU A 120 3.52 -9.29 5.26
CA LEU A 120 2.70 -8.09 5.21
C LEU A 120 3.54 -6.86 5.55
N ILE A 121 3.19 -5.71 5.00
CA ILE A 121 3.71 -4.39 5.36
C ILE A 121 2.53 -3.58 5.87
N PHE A 122 2.62 -3.02 7.07
CA PHE A 122 1.62 -2.07 7.55
C PHE A 122 2.11 -0.65 7.33
N ALA A 123 1.26 0.22 6.84
CA ALA A 123 1.57 1.64 6.68
C ALA A 123 0.41 2.50 7.17
N LEU A 124 0.70 3.57 7.89
CA LEU A 124 -0.29 4.56 8.27
C LEU A 124 -0.60 5.47 7.08
N ASP A 125 -1.87 5.56 6.69
CA ASP A 125 -2.32 6.49 5.65
C ASP A 125 -2.23 7.94 6.16
N ASN A 126 -2.70 8.16 7.39
CA ASN A 126 -2.80 9.49 7.98
C ASN A 126 -1.44 10.21 8.02
N GLN A 127 -1.48 11.51 7.79
CA GLN A 127 -0.35 12.43 7.98
C GLN A 127 -0.71 13.36 9.15
N GLY A 128 -0.03 14.50 9.32
CA GLY A 128 -0.41 15.47 10.35
C GLY A 128 -0.30 14.92 11.77
N GLU A 129 -1.32 15.17 12.60
CA GLU A 129 -1.32 14.84 14.03
C GLU A 129 -1.21 13.34 14.30
N GLU A 130 -1.87 12.50 13.53
CA GLU A 130 -1.80 11.04 13.71
C GLU A 130 -0.39 10.51 13.46
N ARG A 131 0.31 11.05 12.46
CA ARG A 131 1.72 10.73 12.24
C ARG A 131 2.58 11.19 13.42
N ILE A 132 2.34 12.41 13.93
CA ILE A 132 3.06 12.94 15.08
C ILE A 132 2.85 12.03 16.30
N ASN A 133 1.60 11.69 16.60
CA ASN A 133 1.23 10.83 17.71
C ASN A 133 1.86 9.43 17.59
N TYR A 134 1.85 8.84 16.40
CA TYR A 134 2.49 7.54 16.17
C TYR A 134 4.02 7.62 16.32
N LEU A 135 4.66 8.70 15.88
CA LEU A 135 6.10 8.93 16.08
C LEU A 135 6.47 9.29 17.52
N SER A 136 5.55 9.88 18.30
CA SER A 136 5.75 10.04 19.76
C SER A 136 5.74 8.69 20.47
N LEU A 137 4.93 7.73 19.99
CA LEU A 137 4.94 6.36 20.50
C LEU A 137 6.20 5.60 20.06
N HIS A 138 6.62 5.76 18.80
CA HIS A 138 7.81 5.13 18.23
C HIS A 138 8.77 6.15 17.61
N PRO A 139 9.60 6.81 18.43
CA PRO A 139 10.61 7.73 17.91
C PRO A 139 11.49 7.07 16.85
N GLU A 140 11.63 7.71 15.70
CA GLU A 140 12.35 7.20 14.52
C GLU A 140 11.84 5.85 13.98
N LEU A 141 10.61 5.46 14.35
CA LEU A 141 10.01 4.14 14.11
C LEU A 141 10.78 2.97 14.73
N LYS A 142 11.51 3.18 15.84
CA LYS A 142 12.14 2.07 16.57
C LYS A 142 11.07 1.23 17.27
N GLY A 143 11.07 -0.08 17.03
CA GLY A 143 10.07 -1.00 17.58
C GLY A 143 8.65 -0.84 17.04
N ALA A 144 8.44 -0.02 16.01
CA ALA A 144 7.14 0.19 15.39
C ALA A 144 6.70 -1.02 14.56
N LEU A 145 5.38 -1.24 14.44
CA LEU A 145 4.82 -2.20 13.48
C LEU A 145 4.56 -1.60 12.10
N MET A 146 4.26 -0.31 12.05
CA MET A 146 3.80 0.37 10.83
C MET A 146 4.83 1.38 10.34
N PHE A 147 4.91 1.55 9.03
CA PHE A 147 5.61 2.68 8.41
C PHE A 147 4.70 3.91 8.41
N VAL A 148 5.30 5.11 8.43
CA VAL A 148 4.57 6.37 8.22
C VAL A 148 5.12 7.12 7.02
N SER A 149 4.27 7.91 6.38
CA SER A 149 4.70 8.84 5.34
C SER A 149 5.36 10.08 5.97
N SER A 150 6.67 10.03 6.17
CA SER A 150 7.48 11.16 6.66
C SER A 150 8.25 11.86 5.53
N PRO A 151 8.55 13.17 5.64
CA PRO A 151 9.39 13.88 4.69
C PRO A 151 10.70 13.11 4.39
N PRO A 152 11.09 12.98 3.11
CA PRO A 152 12.35 12.36 2.72
C PRO A 152 13.56 12.99 3.40
N GLY A 153 14.49 12.16 3.86
CA GLY A 153 15.68 12.56 4.61
C GLY A 153 15.52 12.50 6.13
N ASN A 154 14.29 12.54 6.65
CA ASN A 154 14.06 12.30 8.08
C ASN A 154 14.48 10.88 8.48
N PRO A 155 15.00 10.64 9.70
CA PRO A 155 15.51 9.34 10.13
C PRO A 155 14.53 8.16 9.96
N GLU A 156 13.23 8.40 10.14
CA GLU A 156 12.15 7.42 9.99
C GLU A 156 11.62 7.25 8.56
N SER A 157 12.04 8.08 7.61
CA SER A 157 11.42 8.10 6.29
C SER A 157 11.93 6.96 5.41
N ALA A 158 11.01 6.06 5.03
CA ALA A 158 11.24 4.98 4.07
C ALA A 158 10.04 4.72 3.16
N PHE A 159 8.82 4.92 3.67
CA PHE A 159 7.58 4.86 2.92
C PHE A 159 7.06 6.27 2.64
N LEU A 160 6.52 6.50 1.44
CA LEU A 160 5.92 7.77 1.04
C LEU A 160 4.53 7.55 0.43
N LYS A 161 3.53 8.24 0.98
CA LYS A 161 2.21 8.37 0.37
C LYS A 161 2.20 9.63 -0.49
N ILE A 162 2.15 9.45 -1.82
CA ILE A 162 2.08 10.56 -2.79
C ILE A 162 0.86 10.32 -3.69
N ASN A 163 -0.28 10.91 -3.31
CA ASN A 163 -1.57 10.56 -3.90
C ASN A 163 -1.75 10.96 -5.37
N ASP A 164 -1.16 12.08 -5.80
CA ASP A 164 -1.34 12.59 -7.16
C ASP A 164 -0.09 12.30 -8.02
N PRO A 165 -0.12 11.26 -8.88
CA PRO A 165 1.00 10.94 -9.76
C PRO A 165 1.09 11.84 -10.99
N VAL A 166 0.05 12.63 -11.31
CA VAL A 166 0.09 13.58 -12.43
C VAL A 166 0.92 14.79 -12.00
N ALA A 167 0.57 15.41 -10.88
CA ALA A 167 1.29 16.57 -10.36
C ALA A 167 2.70 16.22 -9.86
N ASN A 168 2.89 15.01 -9.30
CA ASN A 168 4.15 14.61 -8.66
C ASN A 168 4.94 13.57 -9.46
N TYR A 169 4.69 13.42 -10.76
CA TYR A 169 5.29 12.35 -11.57
C TYR A 169 6.81 12.25 -11.42
N SER A 170 7.53 13.36 -11.62
CA SER A 170 8.99 13.41 -11.51
C SER A 170 9.46 13.19 -10.08
N ALA A 171 8.75 13.74 -9.10
CA ALA A 171 9.07 13.56 -7.69
C ALA A 171 8.96 12.07 -7.29
N ILE A 172 7.86 11.39 -7.64
CA ILE A 172 7.68 9.95 -7.39
C ILE A 172 8.83 9.15 -8.01
N LYS A 173 9.16 9.42 -9.28
CA LYS A 173 10.28 8.75 -9.96
C LYS A 173 11.60 8.89 -9.20
N ASN A 174 11.90 10.11 -8.75
CA ASN A 174 13.13 10.37 -8.00
C ASN A 174 13.11 9.65 -6.65
N ARG A 175 12.00 9.67 -5.91
CA ARG A 175 11.88 8.97 -4.62
C ARG A 175 12.04 7.46 -4.75
N VAL A 176 11.48 6.87 -5.80
CA VAL A 176 11.66 5.44 -6.07
C VAL A 176 13.13 5.12 -6.35
N LYS A 177 13.83 5.94 -7.14
CA LYS A 177 15.27 5.78 -7.43
C LYS A 177 16.15 5.99 -6.19
N GLU A 178 15.75 6.87 -5.28
CA GLU A 178 16.40 7.09 -3.99
C GLU A 178 16.19 5.91 -3.01
N GLY A 179 15.33 4.93 -3.33
CA GLY A 179 15.10 3.74 -2.51
C GLY A 179 13.85 3.79 -1.62
N TYR A 180 13.06 4.87 -1.69
CA TYR A 180 11.79 4.94 -0.96
C TYR A 180 10.75 4.01 -1.58
N LEU A 181 9.93 3.41 -0.71
CA LEU A 181 8.73 2.70 -1.12
C LEU A 181 7.58 3.69 -1.28
N VAL A 182 7.04 3.82 -2.49
CA VAL A 182 6.00 4.81 -2.78
C VAL A 182 4.66 4.14 -3.05
N ARG A 183 3.63 4.65 -2.39
CA ARG A 183 2.22 4.42 -2.76
C ARG A 183 1.65 5.65 -3.44
N THR A 184 0.98 5.46 -4.57
CA THR A 184 0.21 6.49 -5.27
C THR A 184 -1.20 5.98 -5.63
N ARG A 185 -2.02 6.81 -6.30
CA ARG A 185 -3.38 6.45 -6.71
C ARG A 185 -3.52 6.44 -8.23
N ALA A 186 -4.36 5.55 -8.75
CA ALA A 186 -4.75 5.52 -10.16
C ALA A 186 -5.94 6.45 -10.46
N ASP A 187 -6.71 6.81 -9.43
CA ASP A 187 -7.98 7.53 -9.50
C ASP A 187 -8.26 8.26 -8.17
N SER A 188 -9.19 9.23 -8.22
CA SER A 188 -9.70 9.93 -7.04
C SER A 188 -11.11 10.50 -7.27
N ASP A 189 -11.95 10.48 -6.23
CA ASP A 189 -13.23 11.20 -6.18
C ASP A 189 -14.19 10.87 -7.34
N MET A 190 -14.11 9.63 -7.86
CA MET A 190 -14.87 9.14 -9.02
C MET A 190 -14.64 9.90 -10.35
N ALA A 191 -13.72 10.87 -10.40
CA ALA A 191 -13.56 11.73 -11.58
C ALA A 191 -13.09 10.93 -12.81
N GLU A 192 -12.07 10.08 -12.64
CA GLU A 192 -11.53 9.23 -13.71
C GLU A 192 -12.57 8.24 -14.21
N ALA A 193 -13.33 7.63 -13.29
CA ALA A 193 -14.37 6.67 -13.65
C ALA A 193 -15.51 7.33 -14.44
N ARG A 194 -16.02 8.49 -14.00
CA ARG A 194 -17.11 9.20 -14.71
C ARG A 194 -16.72 9.64 -16.12
N ASN A 195 -15.46 10.00 -16.31
CA ASN A 195 -14.95 10.47 -17.60
C ASN A 195 -14.28 9.38 -18.45
N ASN A 196 -14.19 8.14 -17.91
CA ASN A 196 -13.41 7.05 -18.50
C ASN A 196 -11.95 7.47 -18.83
N ASP A 197 -11.35 8.27 -17.96
CA ASP A 197 -10.02 8.88 -18.13
C ASP A 197 -8.93 8.05 -17.43
N TYR A 198 -8.04 7.48 -18.22
CA TYR A 198 -6.93 6.64 -17.74
C TYR A 198 -5.62 7.40 -17.51
N THR A 199 -5.60 8.72 -17.64
CA THR A 199 -4.38 9.54 -17.57
C THR A 199 -3.66 9.37 -16.22
N LYS A 200 -4.40 9.47 -15.11
CA LYS A 200 -3.83 9.31 -13.75
C LYS A 200 -3.31 7.89 -13.52
N MET A 201 -4.06 6.87 -13.94
CA MET A 201 -3.64 5.47 -13.90
C MET A 201 -2.33 5.24 -14.68
N GLN A 202 -2.24 5.75 -15.91
CA GLN A 202 -1.03 5.61 -16.73
C GLN A 202 0.18 6.30 -16.10
N LYS A 203 -0.02 7.47 -15.49
CA LYS A 203 1.03 8.17 -14.73
C LYS A 203 1.44 7.40 -13.48
N ALA A 204 0.48 6.86 -12.72
CA ALA A 204 0.76 6.00 -11.58
C ALA A 204 1.65 4.82 -11.97
N PHE A 205 1.27 4.06 -13.00
CA PHE A 205 2.06 2.93 -13.47
C PHE A 205 3.44 3.35 -14.00
N SER A 206 3.54 4.37 -14.85
CA SER A 206 4.83 4.76 -15.44
C SER A 206 5.77 5.49 -14.46
N SER A 207 5.28 5.92 -13.31
CA SER A 207 6.07 6.60 -12.27
C SER A 207 7.04 5.69 -11.51
N GLY A 208 6.84 4.37 -11.58
CA GLY A 208 7.62 3.40 -10.80
C GLY A 208 7.17 3.25 -9.34
N ALA A 209 6.10 3.91 -8.89
CA ALA A 209 5.50 3.63 -7.59
C ALA A 209 5.20 2.13 -7.46
N GLN A 210 5.58 1.54 -6.33
CA GLN A 210 5.50 0.10 -6.10
C GLN A 210 4.08 -0.33 -5.71
N TYR A 211 3.33 0.56 -5.03
CA TYR A 211 1.93 0.33 -4.67
C TYR A 211 1.04 1.38 -5.34
N ILE A 212 -0.05 0.92 -5.95
CA ILE A 212 -1.03 1.78 -6.62
C ILE A 212 -2.40 1.39 -6.08
N SER A 213 -3.10 2.35 -5.49
CA SER A 213 -4.49 2.15 -5.04
C SER A 213 -5.48 2.64 -6.09
N THR A 214 -6.65 2.01 -6.08
CA THR A 214 -7.78 2.33 -6.94
C THR A 214 -9.07 2.06 -6.17
N ASP A 215 -10.07 2.91 -6.38
CA ASP A 215 -11.44 2.66 -5.95
C ASP A 215 -12.21 1.82 -6.99
N PHE A 216 -11.58 1.52 -8.14
CA PHE A 216 -12.18 0.84 -9.30
C PHE A 216 -11.36 -0.39 -9.73
N PRO A 217 -11.20 -1.43 -8.87
CA PRO A 217 -10.58 -2.68 -9.29
C PRO A 217 -11.40 -3.41 -10.36
N GLU A 218 -12.70 -3.12 -10.45
CA GLU A 218 -13.63 -3.56 -11.49
C GLU A 218 -14.43 -2.36 -12.02
N SER A 219 -14.99 -2.51 -13.21
CA SER A 219 -15.88 -1.50 -13.79
C SER A 219 -17.21 -1.47 -13.06
N VAL A 220 -17.79 -0.27 -12.92
CA VAL A 220 -19.09 -0.08 -12.29
C VAL A 220 -20.17 0.01 -13.36
N GLU A 221 -21.10 -0.95 -13.35
CA GLU A 221 -22.24 -0.98 -14.27
C GLU A 221 -23.04 0.33 -14.19
N GLY A 222 -23.40 0.88 -15.35
CA GLY A 222 -24.12 2.15 -15.44
C GLY A 222 -23.30 3.41 -15.19
N VAL A 223 -22.01 3.29 -14.82
CA VAL A 223 -21.09 4.44 -14.70
C VAL A 223 -20.14 4.50 -15.88
N SER A 224 -19.22 3.53 -16.00
CA SER A 224 -18.30 3.43 -17.13
C SER A 224 -17.55 2.11 -17.13
N ASN A 225 -16.79 1.87 -18.21
CA ASN A 225 -15.89 0.73 -18.33
C ASN A 225 -14.53 0.95 -17.63
N TYR A 226 -14.38 2.06 -16.89
CA TYR A 226 -13.16 2.37 -16.16
C TYR A 226 -12.87 1.30 -15.12
N ARG A 227 -11.69 0.69 -15.21
CA ARG A 227 -11.17 -0.25 -14.22
C ARG A 227 -9.66 -0.21 -14.19
N VAL A 228 -9.08 -0.43 -13.04
CA VAL A 228 -7.63 -0.44 -12.86
C VAL A 228 -7.17 -1.86 -12.58
N SER A 229 -6.33 -2.36 -13.49
CA SER A 229 -5.67 -3.64 -13.36
C SER A 229 -4.21 -3.50 -13.77
N LEU A 230 -3.35 -4.38 -13.24
CA LEU A 230 -1.97 -4.43 -13.72
C LEU A 230 -1.95 -4.78 -15.22
N PRO A 231 -1.10 -4.13 -16.02
CA PRO A 231 -1.00 -4.45 -17.44
C PRO A 231 -0.46 -5.87 -17.66
N GLY A 232 -1.07 -6.61 -18.58
CA GLY A 232 -0.67 -7.96 -19.00
C GLY A 232 -1.52 -9.08 -18.43
N ASP A 233 -1.27 -10.31 -18.91
CA ASP A 233 -1.98 -11.51 -18.49
C ASP A 233 -1.61 -11.89 -17.04
N VAL A 234 -2.42 -11.40 -16.11
CA VAL A 234 -2.59 -11.80 -14.70
C VAL A 234 -1.30 -12.22 -13.99
N ARG A 235 -0.61 -11.23 -13.39
CA ARG A 235 0.43 -11.46 -12.38
C ARG A 235 0.13 -10.60 -11.15
N PRO A 236 0.37 -11.08 -9.92
CA PRO A 236 0.14 -10.31 -8.70
C PRO A 236 1.05 -9.07 -8.59
N GLY A 237 2.04 -8.92 -9.47
CA GLY A 237 2.91 -7.77 -9.59
C GLY A 237 3.61 -7.74 -10.95
N ARG A 238 4.33 -6.67 -11.23
CA ARG A 238 5.15 -6.50 -12.43
C ARG A 238 6.52 -5.91 -12.10
N LEU A 239 7.43 -5.97 -13.06
CA LEU A 239 8.70 -5.28 -12.98
C LEU A 239 8.53 -3.77 -12.92
N ASN A 240 9.37 -3.12 -12.12
CA ASN A 240 9.33 -1.68 -11.96
C ASN A 240 9.90 -1.00 -13.23
N PRO A 241 9.12 -0.18 -13.95
CA PRO A 241 9.53 0.39 -15.24
C PRO A 241 10.72 1.37 -15.15
N LEU A 242 11.19 1.74 -13.95
CA LEU A 242 12.35 2.61 -13.78
C LEU A 242 13.70 1.89 -13.80
N PHE A 243 13.73 0.59 -13.53
CA PHE A 243 14.96 -0.16 -13.32
C PHE A 243 15.21 -1.21 -14.42
N TYR A 244 14.39 -1.21 -15.47
CA TYR A 244 14.51 -2.09 -16.63
C TYR A 244 14.50 -1.26 -17.92
N SER A 245 15.47 -1.46 -18.81
CA SER A 245 15.42 -0.94 -20.18
C SER A 245 14.57 -1.89 -21.05
N ALA A 246 13.89 -1.35 -22.06
CA ALA A 246 13.08 -2.14 -23.00
C ALA A 246 13.92 -3.03 -23.95
N GLU A 247 15.25 -3.01 -23.84
CA GLU A 247 16.18 -3.67 -24.77
C GLU A 247 17.00 -4.82 -24.17
N GLU A 248 16.84 -5.14 -22.89
CA GLU A 248 17.46 -6.34 -22.30
C GLU A 248 16.40 -7.33 -21.82
N PRO A 249 16.18 -8.46 -22.51
CA PRO A 249 15.16 -9.44 -22.13
C PRO A 249 15.42 -10.18 -20.80
N ASN A 250 16.51 -9.92 -20.09
CA ASN A 250 16.99 -10.81 -19.03
C ASN A 250 17.50 -10.04 -17.80
N ALA A 251 16.66 -9.88 -16.78
CA ALA A 251 17.13 -9.65 -15.40
C ALA A 251 16.02 -9.87 -14.34
N LEU A 252 15.52 -11.09 -14.20
CA LEU A 252 14.98 -11.59 -12.92
C LEU A 252 15.25 -13.09 -12.70
N GLU A 253 16.50 -13.50 -12.92
CA GLU A 253 17.07 -14.81 -12.56
C GLU A 253 17.00 -15.90 -13.67
N GLY A 254 18.18 -16.43 -14.03
CA GLY A 254 18.35 -17.63 -14.84
C GLY A 254 18.29 -18.89 -13.97
N MET A 255 17.78 -20.00 -14.52
CA MET A 255 17.57 -21.25 -13.78
C MET A 255 18.75 -22.22 -13.83
N SER A 256 19.00 -22.86 -12.68
CA SER A 256 19.48 -24.24 -12.56
C SER A 256 18.65 -24.93 -11.45
N GLY A 257 17.79 -25.91 -11.80
CA GLY A 257 17.19 -26.82 -10.81
C GLY A 257 15.66 -27.01 -10.81
N ALA A 258 15.23 -28.10 -10.17
CA ALA A 258 13.90 -28.73 -10.25
C ALA A 258 12.81 -28.12 -9.33
N VAL A 259 12.44 -26.86 -9.58
CA VAL A 259 11.19 -26.28 -9.04
C VAL A 259 10.38 -25.71 -10.20
N LEU A 260 9.08 -26.04 -10.25
CA LEU A 260 8.14 -25.65 -11.29
C LEU A 260 8.06 -24.12 -11.44
N VAL A 261 8.66 -23.60 -12.51
CA VAL A 261 8.52 -22.21 -12.94
C VAL A 261 7.68 -22.19 -14.21
N ARG A 262 6.50 -21.54 -14.16
CA ARG A 262 5.64 -21.33 -15.33
C ARG A 262 5.98 -19.98 -15.96
N ASN A 263 6.43 -20.01 -17.21
CA ASN A 263 6.70 -18.83 -18.02
C ASN A 263 5.39 -18.29 -18.61
N PHE A 264 5.17 -16.98 -18.53
CA PHE A 264 4.05 -16.29 -19.18
C PHE A 264 4.61 -15.23 -20.15
N LEU A 265 4.03 -15.14 -21.34
CA LEU A 265 4.31 -14.11 -22.34
C LEU A 265 3.18 -13.07 -22.32
N LEU A 266 3.50 -11.81 -22.60
CA LEU A 266 2.61 -10.67 -22.41
C LEU A 266 2.22 -10.10 -23.78
N ASN A 267 0.96 -10.28 -24.16
CA ASN A 267 0.37 -9.57 -25.31
C ASN A 267 -0.30 -8.29 -24.80
N ILE A 268 0.07 -7.15 -25.41
CA ILE A 268 -0.59 -5.86 -25.18
C ILE A 268 -1.49 -5.61 -26.40
N PRO A 269 -2.83 -5.44 -26.26
CA PRO A 269 -3.67 -5.02 -27.36
C PRO A 269 -3.28 -3.61 -27.83
N LYS A 270 -3.00 -3.46 -29.12
CA LYS A 270 -2.82 -2.14 -29.75
C LYS A 270 -4.17 -1.42 -29.78
N ILE A 271 -4.19 -0.15 -29.39
CA ILE A 271 -5.34 0.73 -29.62
C ILE A 271 -5.37 1.02 -31.12
N GLU A 272 -6.42 0.58 -31.82
CA GLU A 272 -6.68 1.00 -33.20
C GLU A 272 -6.94 2.51 -33.19
N SER A 273 -6.03 3.27 -33.80
CA SER A 273 -6.29 4.64 -34.18
C SER A 273 -7.39 4.62 -35.24
N LYS A 274 -8.54 5.25 -34.95
CA LYS A 274 -9.47 5.66 -36.00
C LYS A 274 -8.74 6.66 -36.89
N GLU A 275 -8.21 6.18 -38.01
CA GLU A 275 -7.89 7.03 -39.14
C GLU A 275 -9.21 7.51 -39.77
N ASN A 276 -9.29 8.82 -39.93
CA ASN A 276 -10.35 9.50 -40.66
C ASN A 276 -10.34 9.03 -42.13
N ASN A 277 -11.52 8.69 -42.64
CA ASN A 277 -11.92 8.92 -44.03
C ASN A 277 -13.33 9.51 -44.01
#